data_AF-A0A5E6SE65-F1
#
_entry.id   AF-A0A5E6SE65-F1
#
_cell.length_a   1.000
_cell.length_b   1.000
_cell.length_c   1.000
_cell.angle_alpha   90.00
_cell.angle_beta   90.00
_cell.angle_gamma   90.00
#
_symmetry.space_group_name_H-M   'P 1'
#
loop_
_entity.id
_entity.type
_entity.pdbx_description
1 polymer ?
#
loop_
_entity_poly.entity_id
_entity_poly.type
_entity_poly.pdbx_seq_one_letter_code
_entity_poly.pdbx_strand_id
1 'polypeptide(L)'
;MKCHAQGFSLVELLLALALGILLVLGGSQLVINSRITHASQQAAMLLQEDARFVLGKMIQDIRQAGMVGCLATGAIDNAPLAFDRPVSWSVGSGTRSLTLVTTDVGEGSGKPDWTVLSDCTGTAQAYPGNAPAPAPGQIRFAVRQLTYTFEAGQLKVSTPASPAKAVLVDNVKAFDISFGVAANPGSLNVVRYDAAPVDTSLIRSVRILMTLQDPSGRVKNQTYSVVAALRNRLG
;
A
#
# COMPACT_ATOMS: atom_id res chain seq x y z
N MET A 1 -73.68 12.22 -39.46
CA MET A 1 -72.40 11.63 -39.90
C MET A 1 -71.99 10.58 -38.88
N LYS A 2 -72.02 9.29 -39.23
CA LYS A 2 -71.59 8.20 -38.33
C LYS A 2 -70.18 7.78 -38.75
N CYS A 3 -69.17 8.11 -37.95
CA CYS A 3 -67.83 7.55 -38.09
C CYS A 3 -67.91 6.03 -37.90
N HIS A 4 -67.59 5.27 -38.93
CA HIS A 4 -67.31 3.84 -38.78
C HIS A 4 -65.97 3.72 -38.05
N ALA A 5 -65.98 3.21 -36.82
CA ALA A 5 -64.78 2.76 -36.17
C ALA A 5 -64.27 1.53 -36.93
N GLN A 6 -63.20 1.68 -37.69
CA GLN A 6 -62.50 0.53 -38.27
C GLN A 6 -61.84 -0.24 -37.12
N GLY A 7 -62.27 -1.49 -36.91
CA GLY A 7 -61.64 -2.39 -35.95
C GLY A 7 -60.26 -2.82 -36.44
N PHE A 8 -59.34 -3.11 -35.51
CA PHE A 8 -58.02 -3.64 -35.84
C PHE A 8 -58.11 -5.02 -36.48
N SER A 9 -57.28 -5.25 -37.49
CA SER A 9 -57.10 -6.59 -38.05
C SER A 9 -56.36 -7.48 -37.04
N LEU A 10 -56.69 -8.77 -36.99
CA LEU A 10 -55.98 -9.76 -36.17
C LEU A 10 -54.47 -9.77 -36.48
N VAL A 11 -54.09 -9.48 -37.72
CA VAL A 11 -52.70 -9.36 -38.15
C VAL A 11 -52.01 -8.13 -37.55
N GLU A 12 -52.71 -6.99 -37.45
CA GLU A 12 -52.16 -5.76 -36.84
C GLU A 12 -51.92 -5.94 -35.34
N LEU A 13 -52.82 -6.64 -34.65
CA LEU A 13 -52.66 -6.98 -33.23
C LEU A 13 -51.44 -7.88 -33.00
N LEU A 14 -51.30 -8.92 -33.83
CA LEU A 14 -50.16 -9.84 -33.76
C LEU A 14 -48.83 -9.12 -34.05
N LEU A 15 -48.81 -8.22 -35.03
CA LEU A 15 -47.63 -7.43 -35.37
C LEU A 15 -47.25 -6.47 -34.24
N ALA A 16 -48.22 -5.76 -33.66
CA ALA A 16 -47.98 -4.85 -32.54
C ALA A 16 -47.44 -5.59 -31.31
N LEU A 17 -47.99 -6.78 -31.00
CA LEU A 17 -47.50 -7.63 -29.91
C LEU A 17 -46.06 -8.11 -30.18
N ALA A 18 -45.77 -8.57 -31.39
CA ALA A 18 -44.44 -9.05 -31.77
C ALA A 18 -43.38 -7.95 -31.64
N LEU A 19 -43.68 -6.73 -32.11
CA LEU A 19 -42.79 -5.58 -31.98
C LEU A 19 -42.62 -5.14 -30.51
N GLY A 20 -43.71 -5.14 -29.73
CA GLY A 20 -43.65 -4.84 -28.30
C GLY A 20 -42.74 -5.80 -27.53
N ILE A 21 -42.87 -7.10 -27.78
CA ILE A 21 -41.99 -8.12 -27.18
C ILE A 21 -40.53 -7.91 -27.60
N LEU A 22 -40.27 -7.66 -28.89
CA LEU A 22 -38.93 -7.39 -29.40
C LEU A 22 -38.26 -6.20 -28.69
N LEU A 23 -39.00 -5.09 -28.52
CA LEU A 23 -38.52 -3.89 -27.85
C LEU A 23 -38.24 -4.13 -26.36
N VAL A 24 -39.13 -4.84 -25.66
CA VAL A 24 -38.94 -5.15 -24.23
C VAL A 24 -37.75 -6.09 -24.04
N LEU A 25 -37.58 -7.10 -24.88
CA LEU A 25 -36.42 -8.00 -24.84
C LEU A 25 -35.12 -7.23 -25.12
N GLY A 26 -35.07 -6.45 -26.19
CA GLY A 26 -33.91 -5.63 -26.53
C GLY A 26 -33.54 -4.63 -25.41
N GLY A 27 -34.53 -3.91 -24.89
CA GLY A 27 -34.36 -2.97 -23.78
C GLY A 27 -33.89 -3.65 -22.50
N SER A 28 -34.45 -4.82 -22.16
CA SER A 28 -34.04 -5.57 -20.97
C SER A 28 -32.58 -6.02 -21.04
N GLN A 29 -32.12 -6.49 -22.21
CA GLN A 29 -30.72 -6.89 -22.40
C GLN A 29 -29.76 -5.72 -22.22
N LEU A 30 -30.10 -4.53 -22.71
CA LEU A 30 -29.30 -3.32 -22.52
C LEU A 30 -29.16 -2.98 -21.04
N VAL A 31 -30.27 -3.02 -20.29
CA VAL A 31 -30.26 -2.73 -18.85
C VAL A 31 -29.45 -3.78 -18.07
N ILE A 32 -29.58 -5.07 -18.41
CA ILE A 32 -28.81 -6.16 -17.78
C ILE A 32 -27.31 -5.97 -18.04
N ASN A 33 -26.93 -5.75 -19.30
CA ASN A 33 -25.53 -5.54 -19.68
C ASN A 33 -24.94 -4.29 -19.02
N SER A 34 -25.73 -3.21 -18.93
CA SER A 34 -25.35 -1.98 -18.22
C SER A 34 -25.09 -2.26 -16.73
N ARG A 35 -25.98 -2.99 -16.04
CA ARG A 35 -25.79 -3.36 -14.63
C ARG A 35 -24.55 -4.21 -14.40
N ILE A 36 -24.30 -5.21 -15.26
CA ILE A 36 -23.11 -6.06 -15.18
C ILE A 36 -21.84 -5.21 -15.35
N THR A 37 -21.84 -4.32 -16.34
CA THR A 37 -20.71 -3.42 -16.62
C THR A 37 -20.45 -2.49 -15.45
N HIS A 38 -21.50 -1.85 -14.92
CA HIS A 38 -21.39 -0.97 -13.76
C HIS A 38 -20.83 -1.69 -12.53
N ALA A 39 -21.28 -2.91 -12.26
CA ALA A 39 -20.76 -3.66 -11.12
C ALA A 39 -19.30 -4.09 -11.29
N SER A 40 -18.88 -4.42 -12.52
CA SER A 40 -17.46 -4.69 -12.83
C SER A 40 -16.61 -3.43 -12.68
N GLN A 41 -17.09 -2.28 -13.15
CA GLN A 41 -16.41 -0.99 -12.97
C GLN A 41 -16.28 -0.62 -11.49
N GLN A 42 -17.34 -0.79 -10.69
CA GLN A 42 -17.30 -0.55 -9.24
C GLN A 42 -16.26 -1.44 -8.54
N ALA A 43 -16.25 -2.75 -8.83
CA ALA A 43 -15.25 -3.64 -8.28
C ALA A 43 -13.82 -3.25 -8.68
N ALA A 44 -13.60 -2.79 -9.92
CA ALA A 44 -12.28 -2.33 -10.36
C ALA A 44 -11.84 -1.06 -9.64
N MET A 45 -12.76 -0.11 -9.42
CA MET A 45 -12.49 1.12 -8.67
C MET A 45 -12.09 0.81 -7.22
N LEU A 46 -12.80 -0.11 -6.55
CA LEU A 46 -12.46 -0.52 -5.18
C LEU A 46 -11.05 -1.12 -5.10
N LEU A 47 -10.70 -2.05 -6.00
CA LEU A 47 -9.35 -2.62 -6.04
C LEU A 47 -8.27 -1.55 -6.28
N GLN A 48 -8.57 -0.53 -7.10
CA GLN A 48 -7.63 0.56 -7.37
C GLN A 48 -7.48 1.50 -6.16
N GLU A 49 -8.56 1.77 -5.44
CA GLU A 49 -8.56 2.58 -4.22
C GLU A 49 -7.75 1.90 -3.12
N ASP A 50 -8.00 0.61 -2.87
CA ASP A 50 -7.24 -0.21 -1.91
C ASP A 50 -5.74 -0.22 -2.24
N ALA A 51 -5.40 -0.46 -3.52
CA ALA A 51 -4.02 -0.42 -3.97
C ALA A 51 -3.38 0.96 -3.77
N ARG A 52 -4.10 2.03 -4.13
CA ARG A 52 -3.61 3.42 -3.97
C ARG A 52 -3.36 3.77 -2.51
N PHE A 53 -4.27 3.37 -1.62
CA PHE A 53 -4.13 3.61 -0.18
C PHE A 53 -2.91 2.87 0.39
N VAL A 54 -2.85 1.55 0.22
CA VAL A 54 -1.81 0.72 0.83
C VAL A 54 -0.43 1.01 0.24
N LEU A 55 -0.32 1.05 -1.09
CA LEU A 55 0.97 1.33 -1.73
C LEU A 55 1.42 2.78 -1.46
N GLY A 56 0.48 3.72 -1.37
CA GLY A 56 0.76 5.10 -0.97
C GLY A 56 1.37 5.19 0.43
N LYS A 57 0.76 4.50 1.41
CA LYS A 57 1.28 4.42 2.78
C LYS A 57 2.67 3.77 2.84
N MET A 58 2.85 2.64 2.15
CA MET A 58 4.15 1.97 2.09
C MET A 58 5.24 2.85 1.44
N ILE A 59 4.92 3.57 0.37
CA ILE A 59 5.86 4.50 -0.27
C ILE A 59 6.28 5.60 0.72
N GLN A 60 5.36 6.16 1.49
CA GLN A 60 5.67 7.17 2.49
C GLN A 60 6.65 6.60 3.53
N ASP A 61 6.38 5.42 4.07
CA ASP A 61 7.25 4.80 5.07
C ASP A 61 8.62 4.41 4.50
N ILE A 62 8.67 3.88 3.28
CA ILE A 62 9.94 3.55 2.62
C ILE A 62 10.79 4.82 2.41
N ARG A 63 10.17 5.94 2.04
CA ARG A 63 10.90 7.22 1.86
C ARG A 63 11.48 7.75 3.16
N GLN A 64 10.86 7.43 4.30
CA GLN A 64 11.29 7.83 5.63
C GLN A 64 12.14 6.76 6.33
N ALA A 65 12.30 5.59 5.73
CA ALA A 65 13.13 4.53 6.28
C ALA A 65 14.57 5.00 6.48
N GLY A 66 15.13 4.72 7.65
CA GLY A 66 16.45 5.17 8.08
C GLY A 66 16.49 6.60 8.62
N MET A 67 15.39 7.34 8.60
CA MET A 67 15.30 8.61 9.32
C MET A 67 15.04 8.28 10.80
N VAL A 68 16.00 8.54 11.67
CA VAL A 68 15.87 8.35 13.13
C VAL A 68 16.19 9.63 13.91
N GLY A 69 16.51 10.70 13.20
CA GLY A 69 16.91 11.99 13.74
C GLY A 69 17.63 12.83 12.70
N CYS A 70 18.35 13.84 13.15
CA CYS A 70 19.14 14.76 12.34
C CYS A 70 20.64 14.47 12.37
N LEU A 71 21.12 13.75 13.39
CA LEU A 71 22.51 13.29 13.48
C LEU A 71 22.64 11.86 12.94
N ALA A 72 23.87 11.47 12.59
CA ALA A 72 24.16 10.10 12.19
C ALA A 72 23.82 9.11 13.32
N THR A 73 23.34 7.90 12.98
CA THR A 73 22.93 6.89 13.97
C THR A 73 23.99 6.62 15.03
N GLY A 74 25.27 6.57 14.65
CA GLY A 74 26.38 6.34 15.57
C GLY A 74 26.66 7.48 16.57
N ALA A 75 26.04 8.65 16.39
CA ALA A 75 26.13 9.78 17.32
C ALA A 75 24.91 9.87 18.27
N ILE A 76 23.99 8.89 18.21
CA ILE A 76 22.81 8.82 19.06
C ILE A 76 23.11 7.91 20.27
N ASP A 77 23.12 8.49 21.46
CA ASP A 77 23.29 7.75 22.70
C ASP A 77 22.12 6.78 22.93
N ASN A 78 22.45 5.55 23.34
CA ASN A 78 21.49 4.46 23.56
C ASN A 78 20.65 4.09 22.32
N ALA A 79 21.18 4.28 21.11
CA ALA A 79 20.52 3.85 19.88
C ALA A 79 20.27 2.32 19.89
N PRO A 80 19.04 1.86 19.58
CA PRO A 80 18.75 0.45 19.45
C PRO A 80 19.36 -0.12 18.16
N LEU A 81 19.75 -1.40 18.18
CA LEU A 81 20.32 -2.12 17.02
C LEU A 81 19.45 -2.06 15.76
N ALA A 82 18.14 -1.83 15.90
CA ALA A 82 17.23 -1.66 14.78
C ALA A 82 17.62 -0.46 13.88
N PHE A 83 18.27 0.57 14.44
CA PHE A 83 18.65 1.76 13.69
C PHE A 83 19.80 1.51 12.70
N ASP A 84 20.63 0.48 12.95
CA ASP A 84 21.71 0.08 12.03
C ASP A 84 21.18 -0.67 10.81
N ARG A 85 19.97 -1.24 10.91
CA ARG A 85 19.33 -2.02 9.84
C ARG A 85 17.90 -1.53 9.61
N PRO A 86 17.73 -0.27 9.16
CA PRO A 86 16.40 0.33 9.12
C PRO A 86 15.56 -0.17 7.94
N VAL A 87 16.11 -1.01 7.06
CA VAL A 87 15.37 -1.78 6.05
C VAL A 87 15.82 -3.23 6.16
N SER A 88 14.87 -4.13 6.42
CA SER A 88 15.10 -5.58 6.42
C SER A 88 13.88 -6.31 5.87
N TRP A 89 14.07 -7.54 5.41
CA TRP A 89 13.00 -8.34 4.84
C TRP A 89 13.16 -9.80 5.24
N SER A 90 12.05 -10.53 5.19
CA SER A 90 12.07 -11.99 5.36
C SER A 90 11.18 -12.65 4.31
N VAL A 91 11.60 -13.83 3.87
CA VAL A 91 10.84 -14.67 2.94
C VAL A 91 10.71 -16.04 3.57
N GLY A 92 9.47 -16.44 3.87
CA GLY A 92 9.10 -17.75 4.34
C GLY A 92 8.19 -18.46 3.35
N SER A 93 7.80 -19.69 3.67
CA SER A 93 6.82 -20.43 2.86
C SER A 93 5.46 -19.75 2.93
N GLY A 94 5.07 -19.05 1.86
CA GLY A 94 3.78 -18.35 1.77
C GLY A 94 3.70 -17.04 2.57
N THR A 95 4.79 -16.63 3.21
CA THR A 95 4.88 -15.39 3.99
C THR A 95 6.03 -14.53 3.49
N ARG A 96 5.80 -13.22 3.33
CA ARG A 96 6.85 -12.25 3.02
C ARG A 96 6.70 -11.06 3.94
N SER A 97 7.80 -10.54 4.48
CA SER A 97 7.75 -9.33 5.29
C SER A 97 8.79 -8.30 4.86
N LEU A 98 8.44 -7.03 5.06
CA LEU A 98 9.32 -5.87 4.95
C LEU A 98 9.23 -5.10 6.27
N THR A 99 10.36 -4.98 6.95
CA THR A 99 10.49 -4.22 8.18
C THR A 99 11.25 -2.93 7.89
N LEU A 100 10.66 -1.81 8.32
CA LEU A 100 11.15 -0.46 8.12
C LEU A 100 11.25 0.26 9.46
N VAL A 101 12.40 0.84 9.75
CA VAL A 101 12.56 1.79 10.85
C VAL A 101 12.44 3.19 10.28
N THR A 102 11.41 3.90 10.70
CA THR A 102 11.03 5.21 10.15
C THR A 102 10.72 6.18 11.28
N THR A 103 11.03 7.45 11.06
CA THR A 103 10.48 8.53 11.88
C THR A 103 9.05 8.80 11.45
N ASP A 104 8.19 9.01 12.42
CA ASP A 104 6.84 9.50 12.23
C ASP A 104 6.84 11.02 12.24
N VAL A 105 6.12 11.61 11.29
CA VAL A 105 6.07 13.07 11.11
C VAL A 105 4.71 13.65 11.52
N GLY A 106 3.86 12.87 12.20
CA GLY A 106 2.52 13.31 12.62
C GLY A 106 2.24 13.18 14.11
N GLU A 107 1.62 14.21 14.70
CA GLU A 107 0.90 14.09 15.96
C GLU A 107 -0.36 13.25 15.72
N GLY A 108 -0.35 11.96 16.09
CA GLY A 108 -1.55 11.12 16.01
C GLY A 108 -1.31 9.64 15.74
N SER A 109 -0.07 9.20 15.53
CA SER A 109 0.19 7.83 15.12
C SER A 109 0.11 6.79 16.26
N GLY A 110 -0.07 7.21 17.51
CA GLY A 110 -0.05 6.35 18.70
C GLY A 110 1.32 6.31 19.40
N LYS A 111 1.55 5.31 20.25
CA LYS A 111 2.80 5.18 21.01
C LYS A 111 3.98 4.82 20.07
N PRO A 112 5.06 5.62 20.00
CA PRO A 112 6.25 5.26 19.23
C PRO A 112 6.98 4.08 19.86
N ASP A 113 7.81 3.39 19.07
CA ASP A 113 8.68 2.34 19.60
C ASP A 113 9.90 2.95 20.30
N TRP A 114 10.40 4.07 19.77
CA TRP A 114 11.43 4.91 20.39
C TRP A 114 11.17 6.39 20.15
N THR A 115 11.72 7.25 21.00
CA THR A 115 11.78 8.69 20.75
C THR A 115 13.23 9.14 20.85
N VAL A 116 13.73 9.81 19.82
CA VAL A 116 15.06 10.43 19.84
C VAL A 116 14.90 11.91 20.18
N LEU A 117 15.58 12.35 21.23
CA LEU A 117 15.75 13.78 21.54
C LEU A 117 17.09 14.24 21.03
N SER A 118 17.12 15.31 20.25
CA SER A 118 18.37 15.87 19.73
C SER A 118 18.30 17.38 19.57
N ASP A 119 19.41 18.07 19.76
CA ASP A 119 19.57 19.48 19.39
C ASP A 119 20.01 19.68 17.93
N CYS A 120 20.24 18.58 17.19
CA CYS A 120 20.73 18.56 15.81
C CYS A 120 22.09 19.20 15.55
N THR A 121 22.84 19.53 16.60
CA THR A 121 24.17 20.14 16.51
C THR A 121 25.25 19.25 17.07
N GLY A 122 24.96 18.44 18.08
CA GLY A 122 25.94 17.55 18.68
C GLY A 122 25.41 16.60 19.75
N THR A 123 24.18 16.78 20.25
CA THR A 123 23.59 15.86 21.23
C THR A 123 22.41 15.11 20.63
N ALA A 124 22.36 13.80 20.83
CA ALA A 124 21.20 12.98 20.53
C ALA A 124 21.11 11.78 21.48
N GLN A 125 19.92 11.51 22.01
CA GLN A 125 19.68 10.36 22.88
C GLN A 125 18.35 9.68 22.51
N ALA A 126 18.39 8.36 22.38
CA ALA A 126 17.21 7.53 22.15
C ALA A 126 16.60 7.05 23.47
N TYR A 127 15.27 7.08 23.55
CA TYR A 127 14.48 6.55 24.65
C TYR A 127 13.49 5.50 24.12
N PRO A 128 13.29 4.37 24.81
CA PRO A 128 12.23 3.43 24.45
C PRO A 128 10.84 4.05 24.71
N GLY A 129 9.94 3.95 23.73
CA GLY A 129 8.64 4.58 23.81
C GLY A 129 8.73 6.09 23.80
N ASN A 130 8.16 6.72 24.83
CA ASN A 130 8.13 8.18 24.97
C ASN A 130 9.41 8.69 25.64
N ALA A 131 9.87 9.88 25.23
CA ALA A 131 10.96 10.59 25.89
C ALA A 131 10.45 11.55 26.98
N PRO A 132 11.33 12.01 27.89
CA PRO A 132 11.08 13.17 28.75
C PRO A 132 10.73 14.44 27.96
N ALA A 133 10.33 15.49 28.69
CA ALA A 133 10.16 16.80 28.07
C ALA A 133 11.51 17.29 27.47
N PRO A 134 11.53 17.76 26.21
CA PRO A 134 12.73 18.25 25.55
C PRO A 134 13.24 19.49 26.30
N ALA A 135 14.55 19.55 26.49
CA ALA A 135 15.21 20.77 26.94
C ALA A 135 15.08 21.86 25.86
N PRO A 136 15.25 23.15 26.20
CA PRO A 136 15.28 24.23 25.20
C PRO A 136 16.29 23.93 24.08
N GLY A 137 15.82 23.98 22.83
CA GLY A 137 16.63 23.67 21.64
C GLY A 137 16.60 22.19 21.21
N GLN A 138 16.08 21.27 22.03
CA GLN A 138 15.89 19.89 21.62
C GLN A 138 14.59 19.70 20.85
N ILE A 139 14.64 18.83 19.84
CA ILE A 139 13.48 18.37 19.09
C ILE A 139 13.28 16.86 19.29
N ARG A 140 12.02 16.43 19.16
CA ARG A 140 11.60 15.03 19.28
C ARG A 140 11.42 14.41 17.91
N PHE A 141 12.03 13.23 17.73
CA PHE A 141 11.76 12.36 16.60
C PHE A 141 11.12 11.08 17.12
N ALA A 142 9.84 10.89 16.82
CA ALA A 142 9.13 9.65 17.14
C ALA A 142 9.54 8.59 16.13
N VAL A 143 10.22 7.53 16.55
CA VAL A 143 10.72 6.47 15.67
C VAL A 143 9.90 5.19 15.87
N ARG A 144 9.63 4.52 14.76
CA ARG A 144 8.81 3.30 14.71
C ARG A 144 9.47 2.24 13.86
N GLN A 145 9.29 0.99 14.26
CA GLN A 145 9.60 -0.18 13.46
C GLN A 145 8.28 -0.77 12.93
N LEU A 146 7.97 -0.44 11.67
CA LEU A 146 6.81 -0.96 10.97
C LEU A 146 7.19 -2.29 10.30
N THR A 147 6.41 -3.33 10.53
CA THR A 147 6.57 -4.61 9.83
C THR A 147 5.34 -4.89 8.98
N TYR A 148 5.51 -4.77 7.67
CA TYR A 148 4.54 -5.20 6.67
C TYR A 148 4.67 -6.70 6.46
N THR A 149 3.60 -7.46 6.65
CA THR A 149 3.60 -8.92 6.48
C THR A 149 2.50 -9.32 5.52
N PHE A 150 2.86 -9.97 4.42
CA PHE A 150 1.94 -10.69 3.56
C PHE A 150 1.84 -12.13 4.03
N GLU A 151 0.63 -12.57 4.38
CA GLU A 151 0.32 -13.95 4.75
C GLU A 151 -1.15 -14.25 4.48
N ALA A 152 -1.47 -15.47 4.04
CA ALA A 152 -2.85 -15.95 3.88
C ALA A 152 -3.77 -15.01 3.05
N GLY A 153 -3.24 -14.38 2.01
CA GLY A 153 -4.01 -13.49 1.13
C GLY A 153 -4.26 -12.08 1.67
N GLN A 154 -3.62 -11.73 2.78
CA GLN A 154 -3.76 -10.42 3.42
C GLN A 154 -2.40 -9.74 3.54
N LEU A 155 -2.36 -8.42 3.32
CA LEU A 155 -1.24 -7.61 3.75
C LEU A 155 -1.59 -6.97 5.09
N LYS A 156 -0.71 -7.15 6.07
CA LYS A 156 -0.90 -6.68 7.44
C LYS A 156 0.26 -5.79 7.87
N VAL A 157 0.04 -4.94 8.86
CA VAL A 157 1.07 -4.13 9.51
C VAL A 157 1.05 -4.35 11.01
N SER A 158 2.23 -4.37 11.63
CA SER A 158 2.40 -4.41 13.07
C SER A 158 3.62 -3.59 13.49
N THR A 159 3.66 -3.23 14.76
CA THR A 159 4.85 -2.63 15.40
C THR A 159 5.23 -3.42 16.66
N PRO A 160 6.45 -3.31 17.17
CA PRO A 160 6.78 -3.83 18.49
C PRO A 160 5.83 -3.32 19.60
N ALA A 161 5.46 -2.04 19.57
CA ALA A 161 4.50 -1.46 20.52
C ALA A 161 3.04 -1.92 20.30
N SER A 162 2.70 -2.46 19.14
CA SER A 162 1.37 -2.98 18.79
C SER A 162 1.52 -4.26 17.95
N PRO A 163 1.83 -5.40 18.60
CA PRO A 163 2.24 -6.63 17.90
C PRO A 163 1.08 -7.35 17.22
N ALA A 164 -0.18 -7.01 17.57
CA ALA A 164 -1.35 -7.50 16.87
C ALA A 164 -1.33 -6.97 15.41
N LYS A 165 -1.22 -7.90 14.45
CA LYS A 165 -1.18 -7.58 13.02
C LYS A 165 -2.52 -6.99 12.57
N ALA A 166 -2.55 -5.71 12.22
CA ALA A 166 -3.70 -5.04 11.64
C ALA A 166 -3.74 -5.30 10.13
N VAL A 167 -4.90 -5.68 9.59
CA VAL A 167 -5.07 -5.89 8.15
C VAL A 167 -5.12 -4.54 7.44
N LEU A 168 -4.29 -4.36 6.42
CA LEU A 168 -4.28 -3.16 5.57
C LEU A 168 -5.09 -3.35 4.29
N VAL A 169 -5.00 -4.53 3.69
CA VAL A 169 -5.78 -4.91 2.51
C VAL A 169 -5.94 -6.42 2.45
N ASP A 170 -7.14 -6.84 2.05
CA ASP A 170 -7.53 -8.22 1.82
C ASP A 170 -7.44 -8.59 0.34
N ASN A 171 -7.61 -9.87 0.04
CA ASN A 171 -7.64 -10.40 -1.33
C ASN A 171 -6.37 -10.08 -2.12
N VAL A 172 -5.22 -10.10 -1.45
CA VAL A 172 -3.91 -9.99 -2.06
C VAL A 172 -3.52 -11.37 -2.59
N LYS A 173 -3.51 -11.53 -3.91
CA LYS A 173 -3.13 -12.78 -4.56
C LYS A 173 -1.62 -13.00 -4.56
N ALA A 174 -0.85 -11.94 -4.79
CA ALA A 174 0.60 -11.97 -4.81
C ALA A 174 1.16 -10.66 -4.27
N PHE A 175 2.29 -10.75 -3.57
CA PHE A 175 3.00 -9.61 -3.03
C PHE A 175 4.49 -9.93 -3.09
N ASP A 176 5.23 -9.19 -3.91
CA ASP A 176 6.66 -9.38 -4.11
C ASP A 176 7.41 -8.08 -3.85
N ILE A 177 8.58 -8.22 -3.25
CA ILE A 177 9.46 -7.12 -2.87
C ILE A 177 10.79 -7.35 -3.58
N SER A 178 11.32 -6.29 -4.18
CA SER A 178 12.66 -6.29 -4.76
C SER A 178 13.35 -4.97 -4.48
N PHE A 179 14.68 -4.97 -4.49
CA PHE A 179 15.50 -3.87 -4.05
C PHE A 179 16.35 -3.38 -5.21
N GLY A 180 16.20 -2.10 -5.55
CA GLY A 180 17.07 -1.45 -6.52
C GLY A 180 18.41 -1.19 -5.87
N VAL A 181 19.45 -1.86 -6.35
CA VAL A 181 20.81 -1.77 -5.80
C VAL A 181 21.74 -0.96 -6.70
N ALA A 182 22.65 -0.21 -6.09
CA ALA A 182 23.70 0.53 -6.75
C ALA A 182 24.92 -0.34 -7.06
N ALA A 183 25.79 0.15 -7.96
CA ALA A 183 27.05 -0.53 -8.28
C ALA A 183 28.05 -0.52 -7.11
N ASN A 184 28.01 0.50 -6.26
CA ASN A 184 28.87 0.66 -5.09
C ASN A 184 28.18 1.58 -4.05
N PRO A 185 28.66 1.62 -2.79
CA PRO A 185 28.02 2.40 -1.71
C PRO A 185 28.00 3.92 -1.95
N GLY A 186 28.91 4.46 -2.76
CA GLY A 186 28.95 5.89 -3.08
C GLY A 186 27.98 6.32 -4.19
N SER A 187 27.49 5.38 -5.01
CA SER A 187 26.61 5.68 -6.13
C SER A 187 25.15 5.80 -5.69
N LEU A 188 24.43 6.75 -6.30
CA LEU A 188 22.98 6.94 -6.10
C LEU A 188 22.13 6.21 -7.15
N ASN A 189 22.75 5.76 -8.24
CA ASN A 189 22.03 5.17 -9.38
C ASN A 189 21.76 3.69 -9.15
N VAL A 190 20.50 3.28 -9.35
CA VAL A 190 20.10 1.87 -9.36
C VAL A 190 20.59 1.23 -10.66
N VAL A 191 21.31 0.11 -10.57
CA VAL A 191 21.81 -0.64 -11.73
C VAL A 191 21.05 -1.94 -11.99
N ARG A 192 20.44 -2.52 -10.96
CA ARG A 192 19.59 -3.73 -11.07
C ARG A 192 18.62 -3.84 -9.89
N TYR A 193 17.68 -4.79 -9.99
CA TYR A 193 16.76 -5.14 -8.91
C TYR A 193 17.03 -6.57 -8.44
N ASP A 194 17.30 -6.72 -7.15
CA ASP A 194 17.54 -8.01 -6.50
C ASP A 194 16.44 -8.30 -5.48
N ALA A 195 15.94 -9.53 -5.42
CA ALA A 195 14.93 -9.92 -4.43
C ALA A 195 15.52 -10.05 -3.01
N ALA A 196 16.80 -10.38 -2.91
CA ALA A 196 17.50 -10.57 -1.65
C ALA A 196 18.97 -10.09 -1.78
N PRO A 197 19.22 -8.76 -1.81
CA PRO A 197 20.57 -8.24 -1.86
C PRO A 197 21.37 -8.64 -0.61
N VAL A 198 22.59 -9.12 -0.80
CA VAL A 198 23.48 -9.54 0.30
C VAL A 198 23.97 -8.32 1.10
N ASP A 199 24.32 -7.24 0.40
CA ASP A 199 24.79 -6.00 0.99
C ASP A 199 23.67 -4.95 1.01
N THR A 200 23.18 -4.63 2.22
CA THR A 200 22.11 -3.65 2.41
C THR A 200 22.56 -2.22 2.14
N SER A 201 23.86 -1.92 2.21
CA SER A 201 24.40 -0.58 1.95
C SER A 201 24.28 -0.15 0.49
N LEU A 202 24.04 -1.11 -0.42
CA LEU A 202 23.83 -0.86 -1.84
C LEU A 202 22.38 -0.51 -2.19
N ILE A 203 21.42 -0.73 -1.28
CA ILE A 203 20.00 -0.49 -1.59
C ILE A 203 19.73 1.01 -1.74
N ARG A 204 19.08 1.39 -2.84
CA ARG A 204 18.66 2.77 -3.15
C ARG A 204 17.17 2.92 -3.33
N SER A 205 16.47 1.84 -3.68
CA SER A 205 15.02 1.86 -3.79
C SER A 205 14.42 0.51 -3.44
N VAL A 206 13.14 0.52 -3.07
CA VAL A 206 12.32 -0.67 -2.89
C VAL A 206 11.24 -0.64 -3.95
N ARG A 207 11.09 -1.73 -4.70
CA ARG A 207 9.98 -1.98 -5.61
C ARG A 207 9.03 -2.97 -4.95
N ILE A 208 7.75 -2.59 -4.92
CA ILE A 208 6.65 -3.44 -4.49
C ILE A 208 5.85 -3.81 -5.72
N LEU A 209 5.57 -5.09 -5.89
CA LEU A 209 4.63 -5.62 -6.86
C LEU A 209 3.50 -6.32 -6.10
N MET A 210 2.27 -5.85 -6.28
CA MET A 210 1.10 -6.36 -5.57
C MET A 210 -0.01 -6.70 -6.56
N THR A 211 -0.53 -7.91 -6.49
CA THR A 211 -1.68 -8.36 -7.28
C THR A 211 -2.89 -8.50 -6.38
N LEU A 212 -3.93 -7.72 -6.63
CA LEU A 212 -5.22 -7.84 -5.96
C LEU A 212 -6.18 -8.67 -6.80
N GLN A 213 -7.03 -9.46 -6.13
CA GLN A 213 -8.09 -10.25 -6.75
C GLN A 213 -9.45 -9.77 -6.28
N ASP A 214 -10.44 -9.75 -7.17
CA ASP A 214 -11.83 -9.55 -6.79
C ASP A 214 -12.42 -10.89 -6.34
N PRO A 215 -12.86 -11.04 -5.08
CA PRO A 215 -13.45 -12.29 -4.59
C PRO A 215 -14.74 -12.67 -5.32
N SER A 216 -15.43 -11.70 -5.94
CA SER A 216 -16.64 -11.94 -6.72
C SER A 216 -16.38 -12.26 -8.19
N GLY A 217 -15.12 -12.21 -8.64
CA GLY A 217 -14.73 -12.54 -10.01
C GLY A 217 -15.29 -11.63 -11.10
N ARG A 218 -15.80 -10.44 -10.75
CA ARG A 218 -16.33 -9.44 -11.70
C ARG A 218 -15.20 -8.73 -12.43
N VAL A 219 -14.00 -8.75 -11.88
CA VAL A 219 -12.79 -8.12 -12.44
C VAL A 219 -11.64 -9.11 -12.40
N LYS A 220 -10.82 -9.14 -13.46
CA LYS A 220 -9.59 -9.92 -13.49
C LYS A 220 -8.59 -9.38 -12.46
N ASN A 221 -7.70 -10.23 -11.98
CA ASN A 221 -6.64 -9.82 -11.06
C ASN A 221 -5.89 -8.58 -11.59
N GLN A 222 -5.75 -7.56 -10.75
CA GLN A 222 -5.07 -6.31 -11.09
C GLN A 222 -3.71 -6.30 -10.41
N THR A 223 -2.65 -6.06 -11.18
CA THR A 223 -1.28 -5.98 -10.65
C THR A 223 -0.78 -4.55 -10.67
N TYR A 224 -0.34 -4.08 -9.52
CA TYR A 224 0.17 -2.73 -9.30
C TYR A 224 1.65 -2.82 -8.95
N SER A 225 2.45 -1.91 -9.54
CA SER A 225 3.87 -1.78 -9.23
C SER A 225 4.19 -0.36 -8.81
N VAL A 226 4.92 -0.24 -7.70
CA VAL A 226 5.43 1.05 -7.23
C VAL A 226 6.90 0.92 -6.86
N VAL A 227 7.63 2.02 -7.04
CA VAL A 227 9.03 2.12 -6.65
C VAL A 227 9.18 3.34 -5.75
N ALA A 228 9.76 3.14 -4.58
CA ALA A 228 10.11 4.19 -3.64
C ALA A 228 11.62 4.23 -3.44
N ALA A 229 12.24 5.38 -3.71
CA ALA A 229 13.63 5.62 -3.38
C ALA A 229 13.78 5.79 -1.86
N LEU A 230 14.81 5.18 -1.29
CA LEU A 230 15.26 5.45 0.07
C LEU A 230 15.93 6.83 0.08
N ARG A 231 15.54 7.68 1.03
CA ARG A 231 16.12 9.03 1.15
C ARG A 231 17.30 9.08 2.12
N ASN A 232 17.35 8.13 3.05
CA ASN A 232 18.42 8.01 4.04
C ASN A 232 19.38 6.90 3.62
N ARG A 233 20.67 7.09 3.92
CA ARG A 233 21.68 6.06 3.67
C ARG A 233 21.53 4.93 4.67
N LEU A 234 21.76 3.71 4.18
CA LEU A 234 21.81 2.51 4.98
C LEU A 234 23.29 2.20 5.23
N GLY A 235 23.85 2.75 6.31
CA GLY A 235 25.29 2.66 6.61
C GLY A 235 26.04 3.98 6.46
#